data_AF-A0AAN9GPH8-F1
#
_entry.id   AF-A0AAN9GPH8-F1
#
_cell.length_a   1.000
_cell.length_b   1.000
_cell.length_c   1.000
_cell.angle_alpha   90.00
_cell.angle_beta   90.00
_cell.angle_gamma   90.00
#
_symmetry.space_group_name_H-M   'P 1'
#
loop_
_entity.id
_entity.type
_entity.pdbx_description
1 polymer ?
#
loop_
_entity_poly.entity_id
_entity_poly.type
_entity_poly.pdbx_seq_one_letter_code
_entity_poly.pdbx_strand_id
1 'polypeptide(L)'
;MKVDVPFNMPRLREAVFGPEDAQPPAPVPSTGALTVSQILKVRGNCLQILQTPPLALNLGDQLKVLITTVISDRFFWGQIEDMHSMEQLQRISERLNVPREHREMATGPGRCAALFQGDGNWYRAWAIQGGAEHSNVRVFYLDYGNTDVIPWDHTAKNSERQVWDLQPMAVPFTLAEPVTNLNSRELTQLMVEVNAIGGLEEGNMVVVRATSLIPDLKDSMSCVGRTVIM
;
A
#
# COMPACT_ATOMS: atom_id res chain seq x y z
N MET A 1 -0.38 18.97 -26.03
CA MET A 1 -1.66 18.55 -25.43
C MET A 1 -1.33 17.96 -24.07
N LYS A 2 -1.52 18.74 -23.00
CA LYS A 2 -1.45 18.21 -21.62
C LYS A 2 -2.76 17.47 -21.41
N VAL A 3 -2.68 16.17 -21.15
CA VAL A 3 -3.83 15.41 -20.69
C VAL A 3 -3.82 15.54 -19.18
N ASP A 4 -4.56 16.52 -18.66
CA ASP A 4 -4.89 16.59 -17.24
C ASP A 4 -5.86 15.44 -16.96
N VAL A 5 -5.31 14.30 -16.53
CA VAL A 5 -6.12 13.22 -15.96
C VAL A 5 -6.23 13.54 -14.47
N PRO A 6 -7.42 13.88 -13.93
CA PRO A 6 -7.55 14.14 -12.51
C PRO A 6 -7.26 12.85 -11.76
N PHE A 7 -6.11 12.78 -11.08
CA PHE A 7 -5.80 11.74 -10.10
C PHE A 7 -6.66 11.99 -8.85
N ASN A 8 -7.96 11.72 -8.97
CA ASN A 8 -8.93 11.93 -7.92
C ASN A 8 -9.23 10.56 -7.29
N MET A 9 -8.31 10.07 -6.45
CA MET A 9 -8.78 9.23 -5.34
C MET A 9 -9.56 10.18 -4.42
N PRO A 10 -10.79 9.85 -4.01
CA PRO A 10 -11.53 10.71 -3.11
C PRO A 10 -10.69 10.91 -1.85
N ARG A 11 -10.56 12.17 -1.42
CA ARG A 11 -10.23 12.48 -0.02
C ARG A 11 -11.04 11.52 0.83
N LEU A 12 -10.39 10.86 1.81
CA LEU A 12 -11.10 10.23 2.92
C LEU A 12 -12.20 11.22 3.30
N ARG A 13 -13.47 10.85 3.07
CA ARG A 13 -14.58 11.74 3.40
C ARG A 13 -14.36 12.13 4.85
N GLU A 14 -14.20 13.44 5.11
CA GLU A 14 -14.53 13.96 6.43
C GLU A 14 -15.90 13.38 6.76
N ALA A 15 -16.02 12.75 7.93
CA ALA A 15 -17.23 12.06 8.35
C ALA A 15 -18.43 13.01 8.19
N VAL A 16 -19.18 12.84 7.10
CA VAL A 16 -20.46 13.52 6.92
C VAL A 16 -21.41 12.78 7.84
N PHE A 17 -21.68 13.37 9.00
CA PHE A 17 -22.80 12.97 9.84
C PHE A 17 -24.08 13.09 8.99
N GLY A 18 -24.60 11.95 8.56
CA GLY A 18 -25.91 11.86 7.91
C GLY A 18 -27.02 12.19 8.91
N PRO A 19 -28.26 12.41 8.43
CA PRO A 19 -29.41 12.68 9.29
C PRO A 19 -29.59 11.55 10.32
N GLU A 20 -29.85 11.94 11.57
CA GLU A 20 -29.85 11.10 12.79
C GLU A 20 -30.81 9.88 12.79
N ASP A 21 -31.58 9.64 11.73
CA ASP A 21 -32.67 8.63 11.72
C ASP A 21 -32.50 7.50 10.69
N ALA A 22 -31.34 7.38 10.03
CA ALA A 22 -31.03 6.17 9.28
C ALA A 22 -30.56 5.08 10.25
N GLN A 23 -31.40 4.06 10.45
CA GLN A 23 -31.05 2.85 11.22
C GLN A 23 -29.64 2.38 10.80
N PRO A 24 -28.68 2.28 11.75
CA PRO A 24 -27.30 2.03 11.40
C PRO A 24 -27.22 0.71 10.61
N PRO A 25 -26.44 0.67 9.50
CA PRO A 25 -26.22 -0.58 8.80
C PRO A 25 -25.79 -1.64 9.81
N ALA A 26 -26.38 -2.83 9.72
CA ALA A 26 -26.07 -3.94 10.62
C ALA A 26 -24.54 -4.05 10.77
N PRO A 27 -24.01 -4.23 12.00
CA PRO A 27 -22.57 -4.22 12.23
C PRO A 27 -21.93 -5.27 11.33
N VAL A 28 -21.15 -4.80 10.35
CA VAL A 28 -20.26 -5.66 9.57
C VAL A 28 -19.36 -6.34 10.61
N PRO A 29 -19.29 -7.69 10.65
CA PRO A 29 -18.47 -8.37 11.64
C PRO A 29 -17.06 -7.82 11.57
N SER A 30 -16.61 -7.21 12.67
CA SER A 30 -15.31 -6.57 12.81
C SER A 30 -14.22 -7.61 12.67
N THR A 31 -13.86 -7.91 11.42
CA THR A 31 -12.64 -8.63 11.09
C THR A 31 -11.53 -7.64 11.40
N GLY A 32 -10.95 -7.76 12.60
CA GLY A 32 -10.05 -6.76 13.21
C GLY A 32 -9.06 -6.15 12.21
N ALA A 33 -8.91 -4.83 12.24
CA ALA A 33 -7.96 -4.11 11.41
C ALA A 33 -6.56 -4.72 11.58
N LEU A 34 -5.83 -4.91 10.48
CA LEU A 34 -4.47 -5.42 10.55
C LEU A 34 -3.54 -4.37 11.18
N THR A 35 -2.61 -4.82 12.02
CA THR A 35 -1.56 -3.95 12.55
C THR A 35 -0.54 -3.60 11.46
N VAL A 36 0.22 -2.51 11.65
CA VAL A 36 1.30 -2.12 10.72
C VAL A 36 2.29 -3.28 10.48
N SER A 37 2.69 -4.00 11.53
CA SER A 37 3.58 -5.17 11.40
C SER A 37 2.96 -6.27 10.53
N GLN A 38 1.65 -6.54 10.65
CA GLN A 38 0.98 -7.52 9.81
C GLN A 38 0.94 -7.09 8.33
N ILE A 39 0.65 -5.81 8.05
CA ILE A 39 0.63 -5.30 6.66
C ILE A 39 2.03 -5.31 6.05
N LEU A 40 3.06 -4.93 6.81
CA LEU A 40 4.46 -5.00 6.37
C LEU A 40 4.90 -6.44 6.08
N LYS A 41 4.49 -7.41 6.90
CA LYS A 41 4.73 -8.84 6.64
C LYS A 41 4.05 -9.31 5.34
N VAL A 42 2.80 -8.91 5.12
CA VAL A 42 2.09 -9.20 3.87
C VAL A 42 2.86 -8.64 2.68
N ARG A 43 3.22 -7.35 2.70
CA ARG A 43 3.96 -6.71 1.61
C ARG A 43 5.33 -7.36 1.40
N GLY A 44 6.06 -7.68 2.46
CA GLY A 44 7.33 -8.42 2.40
C GLY A 44 7.20 -9.75 1.65
N ASN A 45 6.17 -10.54 1.98
CA ASN A 45 5.86 -11.78 1.27
C ASN A 45 5.50 -11.53 -0.20
N CYS A 46 4.74 -10.47 -0.48
CA CYS A 46 4.38 -10.08 -1.85
C CYS A 46 5.64 -9.80 -2.68
N LEU A 47 6.54 -8.95 -2.18
CA LEU A 47 7.78 -8.57 -2.87
C LEU A 47 8.67 -9.80 -3.14
N GLN A 48 8.81 -10.68 -2.16
CA GLN A 48 9.56 -11.92 -2.32
C GLN A 48 8.97 -12.81 -3.42
N ILE A 49 7.65 -13.00 -3.44
CA ILE A 49 6.98 -13.85 -4.43
C ILE A 49 6.99 -13.19 -5.82
N LEU A 50 6.95 -11.86 -5.88
CA LEU A 50 7.04 -11.09 -7.12
C LEU A 50 8.49 -10.95 -7.63
N GLN A 51 9.49 -11.34 -6.83
CA GLN A 51 10.92 -11.19 -7.16
C GLN A 51 11.29 -9.74 -7.51
N THR A 52 10.65 -8.79 -6.83
CA THR A 52 10.90 -7.36 -7.06
C THR A 52 12.28 -6.98 -6.54
N PRO A 53 13.12 -6.27 -7.32
CA PRO A 53 14.39 -5.81 -6.81
C PRO A 53 14.17 -4.75 -5.71
N PRO A 54 15.14 -4.57 -4.79
CA PRO A 54 15.05 -3.53 -3.77
C PRO A 54 14.93 -2.14 -4.39
N LEU A 55 14.24 -1.24 -3.70
CA LEU A 55 14.21 0.16 -4.07
C LEU A 55 15.63 0.75 -3.98
N ALA A 56 16.11 1.34 -5.07
CA ALA A 56 17.41 1.98 -5.14
C ALA A 56 17.32 3.41 -4.58
N LEU A 57 17.40 3.55 -3.25
CA LEU A 57 17.41 4.84 -2.55
C LEU A 57 18.73 5.06 -1.83
N ASN A 58 19.17 6.31 -1.73
CA ASN A 58 20.33 6.72 -0.95
C ASN A 58 19.92 7.64 0.21
N LEU A 59 20.69 7.61 1.28
CA LEU A 59 20.55 8.58 2.36
C LEU A 59 20.78 10.00 1.82
N GLY A 60 19.91 10.92 2.21
CA GLY A 60 19.94 12.30 1.77
C GLY A 60 19.13 12.58 0.50
N ASP A 61 18.66 11.56 -0.22
CA ASP A 61 17.79 11.71 -1.39
C ASP A 61 16.55 12.55 -1.03
N GLN A 62 16.18 13.45 -1.94
CA GLN A 62 14.92 14.17 -1.87
C GLN A 62 13.91 13.48 -2.77
N LEU A 63 12.87 12.94 -2.16
CA LEU A 63 11.85 12.16 -2.84
C LEU A 63 10.58 13.00 -2.91
N LYS A 64 10.01 13.11 -4.11
CA LYS A 64 8.63 13.56 -4.29
C LYS A 64 7.73 12.35 -4.09
N VAL A 65 6.83 12.41 -3.12
CA VAL A 65 6.02 11.27 -2.69
C VAL A 65 4.55 11.67 -2.69
N LEU A 66 3.74 10.91 -3.41
CA LEU A 66 2.28 10.97 -3.31
C LEU A 66 1.84 10.17 -2.10
N ILE A 67 1.24 10.81 -1.10
CA ILE A 67 0.64 10.10 0.03
C ILE A 67 -0.64 9.41 -0.45
N THR A 68 -0.66 8.08 -0.38
CA THR A 68 -1.81 7.25 -0.79
C THR A 68 -2.66 6.81 0.39
N THR A 69 -2.03 6.40 1.49
CA THR A 69 -2.74 5.93 2.68
C THR A 69 -2.03 6.39 3.95
N VAL A 70 -2.73 7.09 4.84
CA VAL A 70 -2.22 7.45 6.17
C VAL A 70 -2.72 6.42 7.18
N ILE A 71 -1.82 5.85 7.97
CA ILE A 71 -2.16 4.85 9.00
C ILE A 71 -2.01 5.45 10.40
N SER A 72 -1.01 6.30 10.61
CA SER A 72 -0.83 7.06 11.85
C SER A 72 -0.15 8.41 11.57
N ASP A 73 0.00 9.21 12.63
CA ASP A 73 0.84 10.41 12.70
C ASP A 73 2.27 10.23 12.16
N ARG A 74 2.82 9.02 12.24
CA ARG A 74 4.18 8.69 11.79
C ARG A 74 4.20 7.74 10.61
N PHE A 75 3.24 6.83 10.47
CA PHE A 75 3.28 5.81 9.40
C PHE A 75 2.30 6.11 8.27
N PHE A 76 2.81 6.13 7.04
CA PHE A 76 2.00 6.26 5.84
C PHE A 76 2.58 5.45 4.67
N TRP A 77 1.74 5.16 3.70
CA TRP A 77 2.10 4.63 2.40
C TRP A 77 2.16 5.76 1.40
N GLY A 78 3.14 5.70 0.50
CA GLY A 78 3.21 6.63 -0.61
C GLY A 78 3.83 6.02 -1.85
N GLN A 79 3.58 6.68 -2.98
CA GLN A 79 4.19 6.37 -4.26
C GLN A 79 5.31 7.39 -4.49
N ILE A 80 6.54 6.91 -4.69
CA ILE A 80 7.64 7.78 -5.09
C ILE A 80 7.39 8.17 -6.55
N GLU A 81 7.44 9.48 -6.83
CA GLU A 81 7.23 10.01 -8.16
C GLU A 81 8.34 9.53 -9.10
N ASP A 82 7.96 8.65 -10.03
CA ASP A 82 8.77 8.22 -11.14
C ASP A 82 7.89 8.17 -12.39
N MET A 83 8.23 8.97 -13.40
CA MET A 83 7.39 9.15 -14.59
C MET A 83 7.12 7.83 -15.31
N HIS A 84 8.12 6.94 -15.36
CA HIS A 84 7.97 5.65 -16.03
C HIS A 84 7.02 4.72 -15.27
N SER A 85 7.20 4.59 -13.96
CA SER A 85 6.35 3.77 -13.09
C SER A 85 4.90 4.27 -13.09
N MET A 86 4.70 5.59 -13.06
CA MET A 86 3.36 6.20 -13.11
C MET A 86 2.65 5.92 -14.45
N GLU A 87 3.36 6.04 -15.58
CA GLU A 87 2.82 5.70 -16.90
C GLU A 87 2.46 4.20 -16.99
N GLN A 88 3.31 3.33 -16.43
CA GLN A 88 3.04 1.90 -16.37
C GLN A 88 1.80 1.60 -15.50
N LEU A 89 1.67 2.23 -14.33
CA LEU A 89 0.50 2.08 -13.47
C LEU A 89 -0.79 2.52 -14.16
N GLN A 90 -0.74 3.62 -14.92
CA GLN A 90 -1.87 4.07 -15.72
C GLN A 90 -2.30 3.01 -16.75
N ARG A 91 -1.34 2.47 -17.53
CA ARG A 91 -1.63 1.39 -18.50
C ARG A 91 -2.19 0.14 -17.84
N ILE A 92 -1.72 -0.19 -16.63
CA ILE A 92 -2.26 -1.30 -15.83
C ILE A 92 -3.70 -1.01 -15.42
N SER A 93 -4.00 0.20 -14.94
CA SER A 93 -5.35 0.62 -14.57
C SER A 93 -6.32 0.48 -15.74
N GLU A 94 -5.94 1.01 -16.91
CA GLU A 94 -6.75 0.90 -18.14
C GLU A 94 -7.05 -0.56 -18.49
N ARG A 95 -6.04 -1.45 -18.39
CA ARG A 95 -6.19 -2.88 -18.69
C ARG A 95 -7.04 -3.64 -17.68
N LEU A 96 -6.88 -3.35 -16.39
CA LEU A 96 -7.66 -4.01 -15.33
C LEU A 96 -9.13 -3.60 -15.36
N ASN A 97 -9.43 -2.39 -15.83
CA ASN A 97 -10.76 -1.80 -15.86
C ASN A 97 -11.51 -1.95 -17.19
N VAL A 98 -10.93 -2.67 -18.17
CA VAL A 98 -11.70 -3.11 -19.34
C VAL A 98 -12.88 -3.98 -18.87
N PRO A 99 -14.12 -3.71 -19.31
CA PRO A 99 -15.27 -4.57 -19.00
C PRO A 99 -15.02 -6.00 -19.45
N ARG A 100 -15.30 -6.96 -18.58
CA ARG A 100 -15.19 -8.40 -18.87
C ARG A 100 -16.48 -9.07 -18.45
N GLU A 101 -17.03 -9.92 -19.32
CA GLU A 101 -18.27 -10.65 -19.01
C GLU A 101 -18.08 -11.61 -17.83
N HIS A 102 -16.90 -12.20 -17.72
CA HIS A 102 -16.56 -13.14 -16.66
C HIS A 102 -15.14 -12.88 -16.12
N ARG A 103 -15.00 -12.91 -14.80
CA ARG A 103 -13.71 -12.86 -14.10
C ARG A 103 -13.59 -14.11 -13.25
N GLU A 104 -12.52 -14.87 -13.45
CA GLU A 104 -12.22 -16.00 -12.57
C GLU A 104 -11.77 -15.47 -11.21
N MET A 105 -12.47 -15.80 -10.13
CA MET A 105 -12.15 -15.31 -8.78
C MET A 105 -10.86 -15.90 -8.23
N ALA A 106 -10.24 -15.23 -7.25
CA ALA A 106 -9.04 -15.72 -6.59
C ALA A 106 -9.31 -17.05 -5.86
N THR A 107 -8.43 -18.05 -6.02
CA THR A 107 -8.59 -19.36 -5.38
C THR A 107 -7.95 -19.49 -4.00
N GLY A 108 -7.25 -18.45 -3.55
CA GLY A 108 -6.54 -18.44 -2.28
C GLY A 108 -5.60 -17.24 -2.19
N PRO A 109 -4.72 -17.23 -1.17
CA PRO A 109 -3.76 -16.15 -0.99
C PRO A 109 -2.82 -16.00 -2.18
N GLY A 110 -2.58 -14.76 -2.62
CA GLY A 110 -1.73 -14.49 -3.79
C GLY A 110 -2.14 -13.28 -4.61
N ARG A 111 -1.52 -13.18 -5.79
CA ARG A 111 -1.75 -12.13 -6.78
C ARG A 111 -3.19 -12.16 -7.28
N CYS A 112 -3.88 -11.02 -7.23
CA CYS A 112 -5.20 -10.85 -7.83
C CYS A 112 -5.42 -9.40 -8.28
N ALA A 113 -6.40 -9.18 -9.14
CA ALA A 113 -7.05 -7.88 -9.22
C ALA A 113 -8.20 -7.87 -8.20
N ALA A 114 -8.43 -6.73 -7.56
CA ALA A 114 -9.51 -6.55 -6.59
C ALA A 114 -10.27 -5.26 -6.91
N LEU A 115 -11.60 -5.34 -6.81
CA LEU A 115 -12.47 -4.17 -6.93
C LEU A 115 -12.44 -3.36 -5.64
N PHE A 116 -12.07 -2.08 -5.75
CA PHE A 116 -12.21 -1.15 -4.65
C PHE A 116 -13.61 -0.53 -4.65
N GLN A 117 -14.36 -0.72 -3.57
CA GLN A 117 -15.75 -0.25 -3.51
C GLN A 117 -15.87 1.28 -3.51
N GLY A 118 -14.81 2.00 -3.12
CA GLY A 118 -14.83 3.46 -3.01
C GLY A 118 -14.98 4.18 -4.36
N ASP A 119 -14.51 3.58 -5.45
CA ASP A 119 -14.57 4.16 -6.79
C ASP A 119 -15.05 3.19 -7.89
N GLY A 120 -15.23 1.91 -7.56
CA GLY A 120 -15.68 0.90 -8.52
C GLY A 120 -14.60 0.45 -9.52
N ASN A 121 -13.32 0.78 -9.27
CA ASN A 121 -12.21 0.37 -10.12
C ASN A 121 -11.49 -0.88 -9.60
N TRP A 122 -10.89 -1.62 -10.53
CA TRP A 122 -10.06 -2.79 -10.31
C TRP A 122 -8.59 -2.40 -10.19
N TYR A 123 -7.95 -2.93 -9.17
CA TYR A 123 -6.57 -2.61 -8.80
C TYR A 123 -5.73 -3.86 -8.61
N ARG A 124 -4.40 -3.72 -8.70
CA ARG A 124 -3.49 -4.80 -8.31
C ARG A 124 -3.55 -5.00 -6.81
N ALA A 125 -3.77 -6.23 -6.41
CA ALA A 125 -3.92 -6.59 -5.01
C ALA A 125 -3.25 -7.92 -4.70
N TRP A 126 -3.06 -8.12 -3.41
CA TRP A 126 -2.70 -9.39 -2.82
C TRP A 126 -3.83 -9.89 -1.95
N ALA A 127 -4.42 -11.04 -2.29
CA ALA A 127 -5.32 -11.74 -1.40
C ALA A 127 -4.53 -12.28 -0.20
N ILE A 128 -4.84 -11.80 1.00
CA ILE A 128 -4.16 -12.16 2.25
C ILE A 128 -4.77 -13.43 2.84
N GLN A 129 -6.09 -13.45 2.95
CA GLN A 129 -6.86 -14.52 3.56
C GLN A 129 -8.25 -14.55 2.92
N GLY A 130 -8.71 -15.75 2.58
CA GLY A 130 -9.97 -15.97 1.86
C GLY A 130 -9.80 -16.90 0.66
N GLY A 131 -10.91 -17.34 0.10
CA GLY A 131 -11.01 -18.31 -1.00
C GLY A 131 -12.45 -18.74 -1.20
N ALA A 132 -12.73 -19.70 -2.08
CA ALA A 132 -14.10 -20.13 -2.41
C ALA A 132 -14.94 -20.60 -1.21
N GLU A 133 -14.29 -20.98 -0.11
CA GLU A 133 -14.93 -21.38 1.15
C GLU A 133 -15.37 -20.19 2.03
N HIS A 134 -14.99 -18.96 1.65
CA HIS A 134 -15.29 -17.72 2.38
C HIS A 134 -16.08 -16.76 1.50
N SER A 135 -17.10 -16.11 2.07
CA SER A 135 -17.87 -15.08 1.37
C SER A 135 -17.06 -13.81 1.10
N ASN A 136 -16.06 -13.54 1.94
CA ASN A 136 -15.21 -12.36 1.87
C ASN A 136 -13.73 -12.73 1.82
N VAL A 137 -12.94 -11.87 1.19
CA VAL A 137 -11.49 -11.94 1.09
C VAL A 137 -10.89 -10.65 1.60
N ARG A 138 -9.85 -10.77 2.44
CA ARG A 138 -9.03 -9.61 2.79
C ARG A 138 -7.96 -9.41 1.73
N VAL A 139 -7.86 -8.19 1.20
CA VAL A 139 -6.89 -7.80 0.18
C VAL A 139 -5.98 -6.67 0.66
N PHE A 140 -4.76 -6.63 0.13
CA PHE A 140 -3.82 -5.52 0.22
C PHE A 140 -3.60 -4.93 -1.16
N TYR A 141 -3.90 -3.64 -1.35
CA TYR A 141 -3.74 -2.96 -2.64
C TYR A 141 -2.27 -2.56 -2.83
N LEU A 142 -1.60 -3.24 -3.76
CA LEU A 142 -0.14 -3.22 -3.90
C LEU A 142 0.44 -1.84 -4.23
N ASP A 143 -0.37 -0.99 -4.86
CA ASP A 143 0.05 0.32 -5.33
C ASP A 143 -0.34 1.46 -4.39
N TYR A 144 -1.22 1.20 -3.41
CA TYR A 144 -1.81 2.23 -2.54
C TYR A 144 -1.59 1.99 -1.04
N GLY A 145 -1.33 0.73 -0.65
CA GLY A 145 -0.94 0.35 0.71
C GLY A 145 -2.10 0.14 1.68
N ASN A 146 -3.33 0.47 1.30
CA ASN A 146 -4.52 0.18 2.09
C ASN A 146 -4.89 -1.31 2.00
N THR A 147 -5.64 -1.78 3.01
CA THR A 147 -6.25 -3.11 3.02
C THR A 147 -7.76 -2.98 3.08
N ASP A 148 -8.47 -3.96 2.55
CA ASP A 148 -9.93 -4.00 2.63
C ASP A 148 -10.44 -5.45 2.75
N VAL A 149 -11.67 -5.60 3.24
CA VAL A 149 -12.38 -6.89 3.27
C VAL A 149 -13.53 -6.78 2.28
N ILE A 150 -13.36 -7.44 1.13
CA ILE A 150 -14.29 -7.36 0.01
C ILE A 150 -14.98 -8.71 -0.23
N PRO A 151 -16.16 -8.73 -0.87
CA PRO A 151 -16.75 -9.97 -1.37
C PRO A 151 -15.77 -10.78 -2.22
N TRP A 152 -15.84 -12.10 -2.14
CA TRP A 152 -14.94 -12.98 -2.90
C TRP A 152 -15.07 -12.80 -4.42
N ASP A 153 -16.29 -12.54 -4.91
CA ASP A 153 -16.60 -12.25 -6.32
C ASP A 153 -16.11 -10.88 -6.79
N HIS A 154 -15.66 -10.02 -5.87
CA HIS A 154 -14.94 -8.78 -6.16
C HIS A 154 -13.42 -9.00 -6.33
N THR A 155 -12.98 -10.26 -6.42
CA THR A 155 -11.61 -10.64 -6.78
C THR A 155 -11.56 -11.22 -8.18
N ALA A 156 -10.41 -11.09 -8.83
CA ALA A 156 -10.13 -11.71 -10.11
C ALA A 156 -8.69 -12.20 -10.17
N LYS A 157 -8.48 -13.43 -10.60
CA LYS A 157 -7.17 -13.93 -11.03
C LYS A 157 -6.70 -13.09 -12.22
N ASN A 158 -5.43 -12.76 -12.20
CA ASN A 158 -4.78 -12.17 -13.35
C ASN A 158 -3.35 -12.72 -13.44
N SER A 159 -3.04 -13.37 -14.56
CA SER A 159 -1.70 -13.93 -14.83
C SER A 159 -0.95 -13.15 -15.90
N GLU A 160 -1.49 -12.01 -16.35
CA GLU A 160 -0.93 -11.23 -17.44
C GLU A 160 0.36 -10.55 -16.96
N ARG A 161 1.49 -10.92 -17.55
CA ARG A 161 2.82 -10.45 -17.12
C ARG A 161 2.90 -8.92 -17.03
N GLN A 162 2.31 -8.20 -17.99
CA GLN A 162 2.33 -6.73 -18.03
C GLN A 162 1.60 -6.08 -16.84
N VAL A 163 0.77 -6.82 -16.10
CA VAL A 163 0.20 -6.35 -14.82
C VAL A 163 1.20 -6.46 -13.69
N TRP A 164 2.09 -7.45 -13.71
CA TRP A 164 2.92 -7.84 -12.57
C TRP A 164 4.41 -7.46 -12.71
N ASP A 165 4.84 -7.00 -13.88
CA ASP A 165 6.22 -6.53 -14.12
C ASP A 165 6.51 -5.18 -13.41
N LEU A 166 5.49 -4.34 -13.22
CA LEU A 166 5.63 -3.13 -12.40
C LEU A 166 5.79 -3.53 -10.93
N GLN A 167 6.74 -2.95 -10.22
CA GLN A 167 6.87 -3.21 -8.79
C GLN A 167 5.67 -2.65 -8.03
N PRO A 168 5.25 -3.24 -6.89
CA PRO A 168 4.26 -2.63 -6.01
C PRO A 168 4.67 -1.20 -5.63
N MET A 169 3.85 -0.23 -6.00
CA MET A 169 4.21 1.19 -5.84
C MET A 169 3.99 1.74 -4.44
N ALA A 170 3.25 1.04 -3.57
CA ALA A 170 3.10 1.46 -2.19
C ALA A 170 4.40 1.23 -1.43
N VAL A 171 5.11 2.31 -1.11
CA VAL A 171 6.32 2.31 -0.29
C VAL A 171 5.96 2.76 1.14
N PRO A 172 6.41 2.07 2.19
CA PRO A 172 6.13 2.47 3.56
C PRO A 172 7.12 3.56 4.03
N PHE A 173 6.60 4.61 4.64
CA PHE A 173 7.36 5.73 5.20
C PHE A 173 7.09 5.90 6.69
N THR A 174 8.10 6.38 7.41
CA THR A 174 7.95 6.88 8.78
C THR A 174 8.52 8.29 8.94
N LEU A 175 7.90 9.14 9.76
CA LEU A 175 8.49 10.44 10.14
C LEU A 175 9.53 10.26 11.26
N ALA A 176 10.59 11.09 11.26
CA ALA A 176 11.78 10.89 12.10
C ALA A 176 11.68 11.38 13.56
N GLU A 177 10.61 12.10 13.95
CA GLU A 177 10.42 12.55 15.34
C GLU A 177 9.66 11.51 16.20
N PRO A 178 9.93 11.41 17.51
CA PRO A 178 10.05 10.11 18.18
C PRO A 178 8.72 9.51 18.67
N VAL A 179 8.69 8.18 18.72
CA VAL A 179 8.18 7.50 19.92
C VAL A 179 9.31 6.75 20.59
N THR A 180 9.61 7.16 21.82
CA THR A 180 10.38 6.38 22.79
C THR A 180 9.51 5.25 23.33
N ASN A 181 10.09 4.06 23.44
CA ASN A 181 9.51 2.80 23.95
C ASN A 181 8.68 1.94 22.98
N LEU A 182 9.28 1.50 21.87
CA LEU A 182 8.88 0.24 21.24
C LEU A 182 9.78 -0.89 21.75
N ASN A 183 9.35 -1.56 22.82
CA ASN A 183 9.95 -2.82 23.24
C ASN A 183 9.19 -3.99 22.57
N SER A 184 9.96 -4.85 21.90
CA SER A 184 9.69 -6.25 21.51
C SER A 184 9.21 -6.52 20.07
N ARG A 185 10.22 -6.86 19.24
CA ARG A 185 10.26 -7.90 18.19
C ARG A 185 9.28 -7.83 17.01
N GLU A 186 9.88 -7.91 15.81
CA GLU A 186 9.33 -8.20 14.47
C GLU A 186 8.86 -7.01 13.63
N LEU A 187 9.79 -6.38 12.90
CA LEU A 187 9.47 -5.51 11.76
C LEU A 187 10.34 -5.87 10.57
N THR A 188 9.77 -6.65 9.63
CA THR A 188 10.40 -6.98 8.35
C THR A 188 9.94 -5.99 7.27
N GLN A 189 10.88 -5.27 6.63
CA GLN A 189 10.83 -4.64 5.29
C GLN A 189 11.38 -3.19 5.26
N LEU A 190 11.89 -2.76 4.09
CA LEU A 190 12.41 -1.42 3.80
C LEU A 190 11.40 -0.32 4.11
N MET A 191 11.59 0.33 5.25
CA MET A 191 10.90 1.57 5.64
C MET A 191 11.86 2.74 5.46
N VAL A 192 11.38 3.83 4.88
CA VAL A 192 12.15 5.07 4.72
C VAL A 192 11.75 6.03 5.82
N GLU A 193 12.69 6.39 6.69
CA GLU A 193 12.50 7.47 7.65
C GLU A 193 12.76 8.80 6.96
N VAL A 194 11.86 9.77 7.18
CA VAL A 194 11.93 11.04 6.47
C VAL A 194 11.61 12.28 7.31
N ASN A 195 12.19 13.40 6.88
CA ASN A 195 11.80 14.75 7.28
C ASN A 195 11.07 15.46 6.14
N ALA A 196 9.97 16.15 6.45
CA ALA A 196 9.29 17.02 5.49
C ALA A 196 10.13 18.28 5.23
N ILE A 197 10.40 18.60 3.97
CA ILE A 197 11.28 19.74 3.58
C ILE A 197 10.47 20.95 3.05
N GLY A 198 9.14 20.83 2.90
CA GLY A 198 8.30 21.89 2.34
C GLY A 198 6.82 21.51 2.29
N GLY A 199 5.95 22.52 2.13
CA GLY A 199 4.49 22.36 2.11
C GLY A 199 3.98 21.53 0.92
N LEU A 200 2.71 21.08 1.03
CA LEU A 200 2.02 20.29 0.01
C LEU A 200 2.07 21.04 -1.35
N GLU A 201 2.85 20.53 -2.31
CA GLU A 201 3.07 21.24 -3.59
C GLU A 201 1.77 21.35 -4.42
N GLU A 202 0.79 20.48 -4.18
CA GLU A 202 -0.61 20.54 -4.61
C GLU A 202 -1.24 19.19 -4.18
N GLY A 203 -2.38 19.18 -3.50
CA GLY A 203 -3.04 17.93 -3.08
C GLY A 203 -2.24 17.11 -2.04
N ASN A 204 -2.11 15.79 -2.26
CA ASN A 204 -1.49 14.83 -1.33
C ASN A 204 0.02 14.60 -1.58
N MET A 205 0.70 15.49 -2.31
CA MET A 205 2.14 15.38 -2.62
C MET A 205 3.02 16.01 -1.54
N VAL A 206 4.09 15.33 -1.14
CA VAL A 206 5.10 15.83 -0.19
C VAL A 206 6.51 15.64 -0.73
N VAL A 207 7.41 16.56 -0.38
CA VAL A 207 8.85 16.40 -0.59
C VAL A 207 9.50 15.97 0.71
N VAL A 208 10.13 14.80 0.70
CA VAL A 208 10.69 14.16 1.87
C VAL A 208 12.18 13.88 1.70
N ARG A 209 12.97 14.05 2.76
CA ARG A 209 14.39 13.66 2.75
C ARG A 209 14.54 12.28 3.35
N ALA A 210 15.13 11.32 2.64
CA ALA A 210 15.51 10.04 3.25
C ALA A 210 16.60 10.26 4.30
N THR A 211 16.29 10.04 5.58
CA THR A 211 17.23 10.19 6.70
C THR A 211 17.69 8.85 7.26
N SER A 212 16.88 7.80 7.08
CA SER A 212 17.26 6.42 7.38
C SER A 212 16.60 5.47 6.38
N LEU A 213 17.33 4.41 6.03
CA LEU A 213 16.84 3.29 5.24
C LEU A 213 16.89 2.07 6.15
N ILE A 214 15.73 1.64 6.64
CA ILE A 214 15.65 0.49 7.55
C ILE A 214 15.66 -0.76 6.68
N PRO A 215 16.72 -1.59 6.61
CA PRO A 215 16.84 -2.63 5.59
C PRO A 215 15.70 -3.66 5.63
N ASP A 216 15.42 -4.24 4.46
CA ASP A 216 14.63 -5.46 4.34
C ASP A 216 15.21 -6.55 5.26
N LEU A 217 14.37 -7.20 6.07
CA LEU A 217 14.82 -8.31 6.92
C LEU A 217 15.16 -9.51 6.06
N LYS A 218 16.43 -9.63 5.67
CA LYS A 218 17.13 -10.90 5.48
C LYS A 218 18.55 -10.75 6.00
N ASP A 219 18.84 -11.55 7.03
CA ASP A 219 20.16 -11.88 7.57
C ASP A 219 21.02 -10.78 8.23
N SER A 220 20.95 -10.71 9.55
CA SER A 220 22.15 -10.51 10.38
C SER A 220 22.03 -11.19 11.74
N MET A 221 22.01 -12.52 11.77
CA MET A 221 22.62 -13.26 12.88
C MET A 221 24.15 -13.13 12.77
N SER A 222 24.73 -11.94 13.01
CA SER A 222 26.17 -11.77 13.24
C SER A 222 26.59 -10.32 13.54
N CYS A 223 25.88 -9.57 14.39
CA CYS A 223 26.39 -8.28 14.88
C CYS A 223 26.14 -8.15 16.38
N VAL A 224 26.81 -8.99 17.17
CA VAL A 224 27.03 -8.70 18.59
C VAL A 224 28.02 -7.53 18.65
N GLY A 225 27.56 -6.40 19.18
CA GLY A 225 28.41 -5.32 19.68
C GLY A 225 28.76 -4.24 18.65
N ARG A 226 28.22 -3.05 18.86
CA ARG A 226 28.96 -1.94 19.49
C ARG A 226 28.10 -0.68 19.50
N THR A 227 27.89 -0.18 20.71
CA THR A 227 27.60 1.23 21.00
C THR A 227 28.71 2.11 20.44
N VAL A 228 28.35 3.21 19.77
CA VAL A 228 28.99 4.52 20.01
C VAL A 228 27.91 5.59 19.89
N ILE A 229 27.57 6.15 21.04
CA ILE A 229 26.98 7.47 21.23
C ILE A 229 28.12 8.47 21.02
N MET A 230 27.87 9.56 20.30
CA MET A 230 28.40 10.86 20.67
C MET A 230 27.24 11.84 20.79
#